data_AF-A0A812IDZ1-F1
#
_entry.id   AF-A0A812IDZ1-F1
#
_cell.length_a   1.000
_cell.length_b   1.000
_cell.length_c   1.000
_cell.angle_alpha   90.00
_cell.angle_beta   90.00
_cell.angle_gamma   90.00
#
_symmetry.space_group_name_H-M   'P 1'
#
loop_
_entity.id
_entity.type
_entity.pdbx_description
1 polymer ?
#
loop_
_entity_poly.entity_id
_entity_poly.type
_entity_poly.pdbx_seq_one_letter_code
_entity_poly.pdbx_strand_id
1 'polypeptide(L)'
;MLTGFDPWRIWPDTMHLLYLAVVPDVLGSILCDLTDGNPAQREAELDNLWESYRSWCEESGVVDRAARRLFSSATLHPKSRDYLQISQKILSAAAARYAIFWLSSLLKHLMQQHPGDLFYATSGLAGVCISLANIETIMLQGGRKHTDAEVEALKSSYMIFRSGYSKLNSAALDAGVCRWPMRPKQHYIEHFILDTLPLNGRYLHNFLSEDFIRRIKLVASKSMPAFLSKHVCLKYSLQTCLRWRG
;
A
#
# COMPACT_ATOMS: atom_id res chain seq x y z
N MET A 1 25.58 -23.48 0.96
CA MET A 1 24.12 -23.43 1.17
C MET A 1 23.89 -23.51 2.67
N LEU A 2 23.18 -22.54 3.28
CA LEU A 2 22.95 -22.52 4.73
C LEU A 2 21.98 -23.67 5.10
N THR A 3 22.38 -24.58 5.98
CA THR A 3 21.52 -25.69 6.41
C THR A 3 20.20 -25.15 6.99
N GLY A 4 19.07 -25.56 6.40
CA GLY A 4 17.74 -25.10 6.79
C GLY A 4 17.26 -23.80 6.12
N PHE A 5 18.08 -23.15 5.29
CA PHE A 5 17.67 -22.04 4.44
C PHE A 5 17.38 -22.55 3.03
N ASP A 6 16.12 -22.47 2.65
CA ASP A 6 15.66 -22.79 1.31
C ASP A 6 15.23 -21.47 0.63
N PRO A 7 15.98 -20.96 -0.37
CA PRO A 7 15.62 -19.73 -1.06
C PRO A 7 14.26 -19.82 -1.75
N TRP A 8 13.78 -21.03 -2.05
CA TRP A 8 12.45 -21.27 -2.62
C TRP A 8 11.31 -21.10 -1.61
N ARG A 9 11.64 -20.90 -0.32
CA ARG A 9 10.66 -20.60 0.75
C ARG A 9 10.63 -19.13 1.13
N ILE A 10 11.29 -18.26 0.36
CA ILE A 10 11.21 -16.81 0.52
C ILE A 10 9.99 -16.33 -0.25
N TRP A 11 8.91 -16.10 0.48
CA TRP A 11 7.68 -15.58 -0.10
C TRP A 11 7.72 -14.06 -0.22
N PRO A 12 7.14 -13.48 -1.29
CA PRO A 12 6.97 -12.03 -1.40
C PRO A 12 6.21 -11.47 -0.20
N ASP A 13 6.84 -10.54 0.51
CA ASP A 13 6.18 -9.87 1.63
C ASP A 13 5.20 -8.81 1.12
N THR A 14 3.93 -9.21 1.00
CA THR A 14 2.84 -8.34 0.54
C THR A 14 2.79 -7.02 1.30
N MET A 15 3.14 -7.01 2.59
CA MET A 15 3.11 -5.79 3.39
C MET A 15 4.17 -4.77 2.95
N HIS A 16 5.40 -5.25 2.73
CA HIS A 16 6.51 -4.39 2.31
C HIS A 16 6.44 -3.97 0.84
N LEU A 17 5.78 -4.78 0.02
CA LEU A 17 5.59 -4.54 -1.41
C LEU A 17 4.40 -3.64 -1.67
N LEU A 18 3.22 -4.02 -1.19
CA LEU A 18 1.99 -3.31 -1.46
C LEU A 18 1.84 -2.11 -0.52
N TYR A 19 1.71 -2.33 0.79
CA TYR A 19 1.29 -1.27 1.71
C TYR A 19 2.40 -0.30 2.13
N LEU A 20 3.67 -0.71 2.07
CA LEU A 20 4.80 0.16 2.45
C LEU A 20 5.59 0.72 1.26
N ALA A 21 5.20 0.38 0.02
CA ALA A 21 5.84 0.93 -1.17
C ALA A 21 4.83 1.39 -2.22
N VAL A 22 4.05 0.47 -2.80
CA VAL A 22 3.18 0.83 -3.92
C VAL A 22 2.01 1.70 -3.50
N VAL A 23 1.31 1.37 -2.42
CA VAL A 23 0.16 2.17 -1.96
C VAL A 23 0.58 3.58 -1.52
N PRO A 24 1.68 3.79 -0.76
CA PRO A 24 2.17 5.14 -0.47
C PRO A 24 2.48 5.97 -1.72
N ASP A 25 3.10 5.36 -2.73
CA ASP A 25 3.40 6.03 -4.00
C ASP A 25 2.09 6.43 -4.71
N VAL A 26 1.15 5.48 -4.87
CA VAL A 26 -0.16 5.74 -5.51
C VAL A 26 -0.97 6.79 -4.76
N LEU A 27 -1.10 6.66 -3.44
CA LEU A 27 -1.81 7.61 -2.60
C LEU A 27 -1.22 9.01 -2.76
N GLY A 28 0.11 9.12 -2.64
CA GLY A 28 0.80 10.40 -2.78
C GLY A 28 0.60 11.03 -4.16
N SER A 29 0.76 10.25 -5.24
CA SER A 29 0.57 10.73 -6.61
C SER A 29 -0.86 11.23 -6.84
N ILE A 30 -1.87 10.45 -6.42
CA ILE A 30 -3.29 10.83 -6.60
C ILE A 30 -3.62 12.08 -5.79
N LEU A 31 -3.20 12.17 -4.52
CA LEU A 31 -3.49 13.35 -3.70
C LEU A 31 -2.88 14.62 -4.31
N CYS A 32 -1.67 14.54 -4.86
CA CYS A 32 -1.09 15.69 -5.56
C CYS A 32 -1.83 15.99 -6.88
N ASP A 33 -2.27 14.97 -7.64
CA ASP A 33 -3.03 15.20 -8.88
C ASP A 33 -4.40 15.84 -8.61
N LEU A 34 -5.00 15.56 -7.46
CA LEU A 34 -6.26 16.17 -7.04
C LEU A 34 -6.11 17.60 -6.48
N THR A 35 -4.90 18.03 -6.07
CA THR A 35 -4.72 19.28 -5.29
C THR A 35 -3.72 20.29 -5.85
N ASP A 36 -2.94 19.91 -6.87
CA ASP A 36 -1.92 20.80 -7.43
C ASP A 36 -2.47 21.76 -8.51
N GLY A 37 -3.77 21.71 -8.80
CA GLY A 37 -4.42 22.61 -9.76
C GLY A 37 -4.37 24.08 -9.33
N ASN A 38 -4.42 24.36 -8.03
CA ASN A 38 -4.29 25.71 -7.48
C ASN A 38 -3.42 25.71 -6.21
N PRO A 39 -2.13 26.13 -6.30
CA PRO A 39 -1.22 26.13 -5.16
C PRO A 39 -1.71 26.94 -3.95
N ALA A 40 -2.52 27.98 -4.16
CA ALA A 40 -3.07 28.80 -3.07
C ALA A 40 -4.16 28.08 -2.27
N GLN A 41 -4.84 27.09 -2.88
CA GLN A 41 -5.93 26.33 -2.26
C GLN A 41 -5.50 24.93 -1.81
N ARG A 42 -4.31 24.47 -2.21
CA ARG A 42 -3.80 23.12 -1.96
C ARG A 42 -3.97 22.63 -0.52
N GLU A 43 -3.59 23.42 0.49
CA GLU A 43 -3.72 22.97 1.89
C GLU A 43 -5.20 22.82 2.30
N ALA A 44 -6.07 23.72 1.86
CA ALA A 44 -7.50 23.63 2.13
C ALA A 44 -8.14 22.43 1.42
N GLU A 45 -7.71 22.11 0.20
CA GLU A 45 -8.15 20.91 -0.51
C GLU A 45 -7.65 19.63 0.19
N LEU A 46 -6.41 19.62 0.68
CA LEU A 46 -5.87 18.52 1.48
C LEU A 46 -6.57 18.39 2.84
N ASP A 47 -7.02 19.48 3.45
CA ASP A 47 -7.88 19.45 4.65
C ASP A 47 -9.23 18.80 4.33
N ASN A 48 -9.87 19.18 3.22
CA ASN A 48 -11.15 18.58 2.80
C ASN A 48 -11.01 17.07 2.51
N LEU A 49 -9.93 16.66 1.84
CA LEU A 49 -9.64 15.24 1.60
C LEU A 49 -9.36 14.49 2.90
N TRP A 50 -8.70 15.14 3.87
CA TRP A 50 -8.45 14.54 5.17
C TRP A 50 -9.74 14.33 5.97
N GLU A 51 -10.63 15.31 5.99
CA GLU A 51 -11.96 15.17 6.61
C GLU A 51 -12.77 14.07 5.93
N SER A 52 -12.74 13.99 4.59
CA SER A 52 -13.37 12.89 3.85
C SER A 52 -12.85 11.51 4.27
N TYR A 53 -11.53 11.34 4.42
CA TYR A 53 -10.93 10.09 4.90
C TYR A 53 -11.35 9.78 6.34
N ARG A 54 -11.42 10.79 7.22
CA ARG A 54 -11.84 10.61 8.61
C ARG A 54 -13.29 10.15 8.68
N SER A 55 -14.22 10.82 7.99
CA SER A 55 -15.63 10.42 7.93
C SER A 55 -15.78 9.00 7.38
N TRP A 56 -15.06 8.65 6.33
CA TRP A 56 -15.07 7.29 5.80
C TRP A 56 -14.58 6.24 6.82
N CYS A 57 -13.55 6.57 7.62
CA CYS A 57 -13.07 5.69 8.69
C CYS A 57 -14.12 5.52 9.81
N GLU A 58 -14.86 6.58 10.14
CA GLU A 58 -15.95 6.54 11.12
C GLU A 58 -17.09 5.65 10.63
N GLU A 59 -17.57 5.85 9.41
CA GLU A 59 -18.60 5.04 8.77
C GLU A 59 -18.21 3.56 8.63
N SER A 60 -16.92 3.31 8.41
CA SER A 60 -16.36 1.96 8.26
C SER A 60 -16.01 1.28 9.59
N GLY A 61 -16.23 1.95 10.73
CA GLY A 61 -15.96 1.39 12.06
C GLY A 61 -14.46 1.22 12.38
N VAL A 62 -13.59 2.01 11.75
CA VAL A 62 -12.12 1.95 11.88
C VAL A 62 -11.54 3.33 12.24
N VAL A 63 -12.19 4.03 13.17
CA VAL A 63 -11.84 5.39 13.63
C VAL A 63 -10.37 5.52 14.04
N ASP A 64 -9.78 4.45 14.59
CA ASP A 64 -8.37 4.41 15.01
C ASP A 64 -7.39 4.64 13.84
N ARG A 65 -7.82 4.38 12.60
CA ARG A 65 -7.04 4.62 11.38
C ARG A 65 -6.96 6.10 10.99
N ALA A 66 -7.84 6.94 11.55
CA ALA A 66 -7.84 8.38 11.38
C ALA A 66 -7.37 9.14 12.64
N ALA A 67 -6.81 8.44 13.64
CA ALA A 67 -6.33 9.05 14.88
C ALA A 67 -5.23 10.11 14.69
N ARG A 68 -4.58 10.13 13.52
CA ARG A 68 -3.57 11.13 13.17
C ARG A 68 -3.67 11.51 11.71
N ARG A 69 -3.53 12.80 11.41
CA ARG A 69 -3.44 13.33 10.04
C ARG A 69 -2.32 12.63 9.26
N LEU A 70 -2.70 12.03 8.12
CA LEU A 70 -1.81 11.22 7.27
C LEU A 70 -1.16 12.04 6.15
N PHE A 71 -1.79 13.12 5.72
CA PHE A 71 -1.30 13.95 4.62
C PHE A 71 -1.63 15.43 4.86
N SER A 72 -0.71 16.28 4.41
CA SER A 72 -0.72 17.75 4.45
C SER A 72 0.28 18.25 3.41
N SER A 73 0.32 19.54 3.09
CA SER A 73 1.32 20.08 2.16
C SER A 73 2.75 19.80 2.62
N ALA A 74 2.99 19.82 3.94
CA ALA A 74 4.28 19.47 4.52
C ALA A 74 4.65 17.99 4.33
N THR A 75 3.67 17.09 4.36
CA THR A 75 3.87 15.65 4.13
C THR A 75 4.03 15.35 2.64
N LEU A 76 3.29 16.06 1.81
CA LEU A 76 3.25 15.93 0.35
C LEU A 76 4.17 16.94 -0.34
N HIS A 77 5.23 17.40 0.32
CA HIS A 77 6.14 18.38 -0.25
C HIS A 77 7.12 17.68 -1.19
N PRO A 78 6.97 17.76 -2.53
CA PRO A 78 8.04 17.33 -3.41
C PRO A 78 9.23 18.26 -3.13
N LYS A 79 10.40 17.70 -2.78
CA LYS A 79 11.64 18.46 -2.97
C LYS A 79 11.78 18.66 -4.48
N SER A 80 12.24 19.84 -4.93
CA SER A 80 12.27 20.15 -6.37
C SER A 80 12.99 19.04 -7.14
N ARG A 81 12.29 18.40 -8.08
CA ARG A 81 12.74 17.29 -8.96
C ARG A 81 12.80 15.89 -8.33
N ASP A 82 12.44 15.71 -7.07
CA ASP A 82 12.36 14.38 -6.45
C ASP A 82 10.94 13.82 -6.50
N TYR A 83 10.83 12.49 -6.61
CA TYR A 83 9.56 11.81 -6.39
C TYR A 83 9.13 11.93 -4.93
N LEU A 84 7.82 12.06 -4.71
CA LEU A 84 7.23 12.09 -3.38
C LEU A 84 7.56 10.80 -2.61
N GLN A 85 7.92 10.96 -1.33
CA GLN A 85 8.14 9.84 -0.42
C GLN A 85 7.40 10.08 0.89
N ILE A 86 6.29 9.37 1.10
CA ILE A 86 5.56 9.42 2.37
C ILE A 86 6.32 8.57 3.40
N SER A 87 6.71 9.19 4.51
CA SER A 87 7.41 8.49 5.58
C SER A 87 6.54 7.39 6.19
N GLN A 88 7.12 6.22 6.46
CA GLN A 88 6.46 5.12 7.19
C GLN A 88 6.11 5.49 8.64
N LYS A 89 6.73 6.55 9.20
CA LYS A 89 6.32 7.14 10.48
C LYS A 89 4.97 7.85 10.39
N ILE A 90 4.55 8.19 9.18
CA ILE A 90 3.28 8.85 8.88
C ILE A 90 2.25 7.84 8.40
N LEU A 91 2.60 7.08 7.38
CA LEU A 91 1.72 6.09 6.80
C LEU A 91 2.21 4.68 7.13
N SER A 92 1.60 4.08 8.16
CA SER A 92 1.84 2.67 8.48
C SER A 92 1.23 1.76 7.42
N ALA A 93 1.70 0.51 7.33
CA ALA A 93 1.13 -0.49 6.41
C ALA A 93 -0.38 -0.68 6.63
N ALA A 94 -0.82 -0.69 7.88
CA ALA A 94 -2.24 -0.79 8.20
C ALA A 94 -3.02 0.44 7.71
N ALA A 95 -2.50 1.66 7.94
CA ALA A 95 -3.15 2.88 7.45
C ALA A 95 -3.19 2.92 5.91
N ALA A 96 -2.12 2.52 5.22
CA ALA A 96 -2.08 2.44 3.76
C ALA A 96 -3.17 1.49 3.22
N ARG A 97 -3.36 0.33 3.85
CA ARG A 97 -4.41 -0.64 3.46
C ARG A 97 -5.83 -0.06 3.56
N TYR A 98 -6.12 0.80 4.53
CA TYR A 98 -7.43 1.45 4.60
C TYR A 98 -7.52 2.66 3.65
N ALA A 99 -6.43 3.40 3.49
CA ALA A 99 -6.37 4.53 2.57
C ALA A 99 -6.68 4.13 1.12
N ILE A 100 -6.27 2.94 0.66
CA ILE A 100 -6.61 2.49 -0.70
C ILE A 100 -8.11 2.21 -0.89
N PHE A 101 -8.81 1.74 0.16
CA PHE A 101 -10.26 1.54 0.11
C PHE A 101 -11.03 2.87 0.09
N TRP A 102 -10.64 3.80 0.96
CA TRP A 102 -11.19 5.16 0.93
C TRP A 102 -10.98 5.81 -0.43
N LEU A 103 -9.74 5.78 -0.95
CA LEU A 103 -9.40 6.44 -2.21
C LEU A 103 -10.15 5.82 -3.39
N SER A 104 -10.35 4.50 -3.38
CA SER A 104 -11.21 3.79 -4.35
C SER A 104 -12.65 4.28 -4.28
N SER A 105 -13.21 4.46 -3.07
CA SER A 105 -14.55 5.01 -2.87
C SER A 105 -14.67 6.46 -3.37
N LEU A 106 -13.71 7.31 -2.98
CA LEU A 106 -13.64 8.72 -3.39
C LEU A 106 -13.61 8.85 -4.91
N LEU A 107 -12.72 8.12 -5.58
CA LEU A 107 -12.56 8.21 -7.04
C LEU A 107 -13.79 7.67 -7.78
N LYS A 108 -14.47 6.63 -7.27
CA LYS A 108 -15.77 6.19 -7.81
C LYS A 108 -16.81 7.30 -7.73
N HIS A 109 -16.87 8.02 -6.61
CA HIS A 109 -17.80 9.13 -6.44
C HIS A 109 -17.49 10.28 -7.41
N LEU A 110 -16.21 10.68 -7.53
CA LEU A 110 -15.78 11.72 -8.47
C LEU A 110 -16.09 11.35 -9.93
N MET A 111 -15.91 10.09 -10.32
CA MET A 111 -16.29 9.60 -11.65
C MET A 111 -17.80 9.75 -11.92
N GLN A 112 -18.64 9.52 -10.91
CA GLN A 112 -20.10 9.68 -11.04
C GLN A 112 -20.51 11.15 -11.17
N GLN A 113 -19.80 12.06 -10.49
CA GLN A 113 -20.04 13.50 -10.58
C GLN A 113 -19.57 14.11 -11.91
N HIS A 114 -18.52 13.54 -12.51
CA HIS A 114 -17.90 14.06 -13.72
C HIS A 114 -17.83 13.00 -14.84
N PRO A 115 -18.98 12.48 -15.31
CA PRO A 115 -19.01 11.41 -16.31
C PRO A 115 -18.47 11.84 -17.68
N GLY A 116 -18.25 13.13 -17.94
CA GLY A 116 -17.69 13.64 -19.19
C GLY A 116 -16.16 13.81 -19.19
N ASP A 117 -15.52 13.80 -18.02
CA ASP A 117 -14.05 13.97 -17.88
C ASP A 117 -13.31 12.62 -18.02
N LEU A 118 -13.78 11.84 -19.00
CA LEU A 118 -13.68 10.39 -19.07
C LEU A 118 -12.30 9.86 -19.49
N PHE A 119 -11.41 10.69 -20.02
CA PHE A 119 -10.33 10.15 -20.86
C PHE A 119 -8.90 10.23 -20.31
N TYR A 120 -8.57 11.11 -19.37
CA TYR A 120 -7.16 11.20 -18.90
C TYR A 120 -6.93 11.34 -17.40
N ALA A 121 -7.63 12.21 -16.67
CA ALA A 121 -7.36 12.38 -15.24
C ALA A 121 -8.13 11.35 -14.41
N THR A 122 -9.43 11.56 -14.21
CA THR A 122 -10.20 10.83 -13.18
C THR A 122 -10.30 9.32 -13.44
N SER A 123 -10.57 8.90 -14.68
CA SER A 123 -10.70 7.47 -15.01
C SER A 123 -9.37 6.70 -14.91
N GLY A 124 -8.25 7.34 -15.22
CA GLY A 124 -6.92 6.75 -15.07
C GLY A 124 -6.57 6.53 -13.60
N LEU A 125 -6.75 7.58 -12.78
CA LEU A 125 -6.55 7.53 -11.33
C LEU A 125 -7.44 6.45 -10.69
N ALA A 126 -8.72 6.44 -11.06
CA ALA A 126 -9.69 5.47 -10.58
C ALA A 126 -9.30 4.04 -10.98
N GLY A 127 -8.92 3.80 -12.24
CA GLY A 127 -8.49 2.48 -12.70
C GLY A 127 -7.34 1.91 -11.87
N VAL A 128 -6.32 2.71 -11.59
CA VAL A 128 -5.18 2.32 -10.73
C VAL A 128 -5.64 2.00 -9.30
N CYS A 129 -6.39 2.92 -8.68
CA CYS A 129 -6.76 2.79 -7.27
C CYS A 129 -7.79 1.68 -7.02
N ILE A 130 -8.83 1.60 -7.87
CA ILE A 130 -9.88 0.58 -7.77
C ILE A 130 -9.28 -0.81 -7.96
N SER A 131 -8.34 -0.97 -8.89
CA SER A 131 -7.69 -2.26 -9.14
C SER A 131 -6.84 -2.72 -7.96
N LEU A 132 -6.10 -1.82 -7.31
CA LEU A 132 -5.38 -2.14 -6.07
C LEU A 132 -6.33 -2.49 -4.93
N ALA A 133 -7.43 -1.75 -4.79
CA ALA A 133 -8.47 -2.08 -3.81
C ALA A 133 -9.11 -3.45 -4.09
N ASN A 134 -9.32 -3.81 -5.36
CA ASN A 134 -9.86 -5.12 -5.74
C ASN A 134 -8.86 -6.24 -5.41
N ILE A 135 -7.56 -6.06 -5.71
CA ILE A 135 -6.51 -7.01 -5.31
C ILE A 135 -6.56 -7.23 -3.80
N GLU A 136 -6.67 -6.16 -3.02
CA GLU A 136 -6.81 -6.26 -1.57
C GLU A 136 -8.09 -6.99 -1.16
N THR A 137 -9.25 -6.62 -1.70
CA THR A 137 -10.53 -7.27 -1.40
C THR A 137 -10.48 -8.78 -1.66
N ILE A 138 -9.93 -9.21 -2.80
CA ILE A 138 -9.80 -10.63 -3.14
C ILE A 138 -8.90 -11.34 -2.14
N MET A 139 -7.76 -10.76 -1.78
CA MET A 139 -6.88 -11.33 -0.74
C MET A 139 -7.57 -11.44 0.63
N LEU A 140 -8.45 -10.50 0.98
CA LEU A 140 -9.16 -10.50 2.26
C LEU A 140 -10.36 -11.43 2.33
N GLN A 141 -11.05 -11.62 1.22
CA GLN A 141 -12.23 -12.49 1.15
C GLN A 141 -11.84 -13.95 0.88
N GLY A 142 -10.75 -14.16 0.15
CA GLY A 142 -10.26 -15.48 -0.23
C GLY A 142 -9.64 -16.27 0.93
N GLY A 143 -9.60 -17.60 0.76
CA GLY A 143 -8.92 -18.53 1.66
C GLY A 143 -7.40 -18.54 1.48
N ARG A 144 -6.71 -19.56 2.04
CA ARG A 144 -5.24 -19.72 1.89
C ARG A 144 -4.78 -19.90 0.43
N LYS A 145 -5.67 -20.44 -0.39
CA LYS A 145 -5.51 -20.55 -1.84
C LYS A 145 -6.70 -19.88 -2.50
N HIS A 146 -6.44 -19.14 -3.56
CA HIS A 146 -7.45 -18.55 -4.43
C HIS A 146 -8.11 -19.64 -5.29
N THR A 147 -9.41 -19.47 -5.52
CA THR A 147 -10.16 -20.18 -6.57
C THR A 147 -9.72 -19.72 -7.95
N ASP A 148 -10.03 -20.48 -9.00
CA ASP A 148 -9.69 -20.10 -10.37
C ASP A 148 -10.33 -18.76 -10.77
N ALA A 149 -11.56 -18.48 -10.31
CA ALA A 149 -12.22 -17.19 -10.53
C ALA A 149 -11.50 -16.03 -9.83
N GLU A 150 -11.05 -16.23 -8.58
CA GLU A 150 -10.26 -15.23 -7.85
C GLU A 150 -8.88 -15.00 -8.49
N VAL A 151 -8.24 -16.05 -8.99
CA VAL A 151 -6.98 -15.99 -9.75
C VAL A 151 -7.14 -15.09 -10.98
N GLU A 152 -8.18 -15.31 -11.80
CA GLU A 152 -8.42 -14.50 -13.00
C GLU A 152 -8.80 -13.05 -12.64
N ALA A 153 -9.55 -12.85 -11.55
CA ALA A 153 -9.86 -11.51 -11.05
C ALA A 153 -8.63 -10.76 -10.55
N LEU A 154 -7.69 -11.44 -9.89
CA LEU A 154 -6.40 -10.88 -9.45
C LEU A 154 -5.53 -10.49 -10.63
N LYS A 155 -5.38 -11.37 -11.62
CA LYS A 155 -4.63 -11.08 -12.86
C LYS A 155 -5.23 -9.88 -13.58
N SER A 156 -6.55 -9.87 -13.75
CA SER A 156 -7.26 -8.76 -14.43
C SER A 156 -7.06 -7.44 -13.69
N SER A 157 -7.22 -7.43 -12.37
CA SER A 157 -6.99 -6.23 -11.55
C SER A 157 -5.53 -5.77 -11.63
N TYR A 158 -4.57 -6.70 -11.57
CA TYR A 158 -3.16 -6.38 -11.73
C TYR A 158 -2.85 -5.75 -13.09
N MET A 159 -3.40 -6.29 -14.19
CA MET A 159 -3.19 -5.74 -15.54
C MET A 159 -3.76 -4.33 -15.68
N ILE A 160 -4.94 -4.05 -15.11
CA ILE A 160 -5.53 -2.70 -15.10
C ILE A 160 -4.66 -1.75 -14.28
N PHE A 161 -4.23 -2.16 -13.08
CA PHE A 161 -3.30 -1.37 -12.26
C PHE A 161 -2.01 -1.06 -13.03
N ARG A 162 -1.36 -2.08 -13.61
CA ARG A 162 -0.06 -1.96 -14.26
C ARG A 162 -0.12 -1.04 -15.49
N SER A 163 -1.14 -1.20 -16.32
CA SER A 163 -1.35 -0.40 -17.53
C SER A 163 -1.73 1.05 -17.19
N GLY A 164 -2.65 1.24 -16.23
CA GLY A 164 -3.03 2.56 -15.74
C GLY A 164 -1.86 3.32 -15.12
N TYR A 165 -1.07 2.65 -14.27
CA TYR A 165 0.10 3.24 -13.62
C TYR A 165 1.16 3.66 -14.65
N SER A 166 1.45 2.79 -15.64
CA SER A 166 2.35 3.14 -16.75
C SER A 166 1.87 4.38 -17.50
N LYS A 167 0.57 4.45 -17.85
CA LYS A 167 0.01 5.57 -18.62
C LYS A 167 0.13 6.88 -17.84
N LEU A 168 -0.19 6.87 -16.55
CA LEU A 168 -0.07 8.04 -15.67
C LEU A 168 1.40 8.46 -15.47
N ASN A 169 2.32 7.50 -15.36
CA ASN A 169 3.75 7.77 -15.33
C ASN A 169 4.24 8.45 -16.61
N SER A 170 3.92 7.91 -17.78
CA SER A 170 4.30 8.53 -19.06
C SER A 170 3.71 9.94 -19.19
N ALA A 171 2.42 10.11 -18.89
CA ALA A 171 1.78 11.43 -18.96
C ALA A 171 2.43 12.46 -18.03
N ALA A 172 2.82 12.05 -16.81
CA ALA A 172 3.51 12.94 -15.88
C ALA A 172 4.93 13.29 -16.35
N LEU A 173 5.66 12.33 -16.95
CA LEU A 173 6.98 12.58 -17.53
C LEU A 173 6.90 13.52 -18.73
N ASP A 174 5.91 13.34 -19.61
CA ASP A 174 5.65 14.23 -20.75
C ASP A 174 5.33 15.66 -20.29
N ALA A 175 4.66 15.80 -19.15
CA ALA A 175 4.40 17.09 -18.49
C ALA A 175 5.61 17.65 -17.71
N GLY A 176 6.73 16.93 -17.64
CA GLY A 176 7.93 17.33 -16.89
C GLY A 176 7.77 17.27 -15.36
N VAL A 177 6.84 16.46 -14.85
CA VAL A 177 6.51 16.35 -13.42
C VAL A 177 6.90 14.97 -12.86
N CYS A 178 7.70 14.95 -11.79
CA CYS A 178 8.06 13.71 -11.07
C CYS A 178 6.91 13.23 -10.14
N ARG A 179 5.81 12.74 -10.73
CA ARG A 179 4.58 12.40 -9.98
C ARG A 179 4.44 10.92 -9.61
N TRP A 180 4.63 10.04 -10.58
CA TRP A 180 4.32 8.61 -10.50
C TRP A 180 5.60 7.79 -10.53
N PRO A 181 6.27 7.52 -9.39
CA PRO A 181 7.57 6.85 -9.39
C PRO A 181 7.51 5.42 -9.90
N MET A 182 8.37 5.07 -10.86
CA MET A 182 8.59 3.67 -11.24
C MET A 182 9.66 3.03 -10.35
N ARG A 183 9.30 2.02 -9.55
CA ARG A 183 10.22 1.33 -8.62
C ARG A 183 10.32 -0.16 -8.90
N PRO A 184 11.46 -0.82 -8.59
CA PRO A 184 11.58 -2.27 -8.67
C PRO A 184 10.48 -3.03 -7.90
N LYS A 185 10.00 -2.47 -6.79
CA LYS A 185 8.91 -3.05 -5.99
C LYS A 185 7.57 -3.14 -6.72
N GLN A 186 7.30 -2.26 -7.69
CA GLN A 186 6.07 -2.34 -8.50
C GLN A 186 6.15 -3.49 -9.50
N HIS A 187 7.31 -3.70 -10.12
CA HIS A 187 7.54 -4.89 -10.92
C HIS A 187 7.50 -6.15 -10.05
N TYR A 188 7.97 -6.10 -8.81
CA TYR A 188 7.87 -7.26 -7.92
C TYR A 188 6.42 -7.61 -7.51
N ILE A 189 5.44 -6.71 -7.69
CA ILE A 189 4.01 -7.08 -7.61
C ILE A 189 3.62 -8.04 -8.74
N GLU A 190 4.24 -7.91 -9.91
CA GLU A 190 4.05 -8.84 -11.04
C GLU A 190 4.41 -10.25 -10.62
N HIS A 191 5.62 -10.45 -10.09
CA HIS A 191 6.08 -11.74 -9.58
C HIS A 191 5.19 -12.26 -8.45
N PHE A 192 4.78 -11.38 -7.55
CA PHE A 192 3.83 -11.74 -6.51
C PHE A 192 2.51 -12.25 -7.10
N ILE A 193 1.91 -11.56 -8.08
CA ILE A 193 0.62 -11.94 -8.64
C ILE A 193 0.72 -13.07 -9.67
N LEU A 194 1.81 -13.21 -10.42
CA LEU A 194 1.90 -14.19 -11.50
C LEU A 194 2.61 -15.48 -11.07
N ASP A 195 3.62 -15.38 -10.20
CA ASP A 195 4.47 -16.53 -9.85
C ASP A 195 4.04 -17.23 -8.55
N THR A 196 3.28 -16.55 -7.67
CA THR A 196 2.86 -17.14 -6.39
C THR A 196 1.45 -17.71 -6.37
N LEU A 197 0.67 -17.52 -7.44
CA LEU A 197 -0.65 -18.10 -7.53
C LEU A 197 -0.60 -19.63 -7.55
N PRO A 198 -1.62 -20.31 -6.97
CA PRO A 198 -2.85 -19.74 -6.42
C PRO A 198 -2.74 -19.34 -4.93
N LEU A 199 -1.54 -19.17 -4.36
CA LEU A 199 -1.40 -18.84 -2.95
C LEU A 199 -1.90 -17.41 -2.67
N ASN A 200 -2.61 -17.24 -1.56
CA ASN A 200 -3.08 -15.94 -1.14
C ASN A 200 -2.04 -15.22 -0.29
N GLY A 201 -1.53 -14.08 -0.80
CA GLY A 201 -0.50 -13.28 -0.12
C GLY A 201 -0.92 -12.73 1.24
N ARG A 202 -2.22 -12.65 1.55
CA ARG A 202 -2.69 -12.38 2.92
C ARG A 202 -2.07 -13.37 3.92
N TYR A 203 -1.90 -14.62 3.55
CA TYR A 203 -1.32 -15.61 4.46
C TYR A 203 0.21 -15.66 4.39
N LEU A 204 0.82 -14.83 3.53
CA LEU A 204 2.25 -14.64 3.39
C LEU A 204 2.73 -13.32 4.01
N HIS A 205 1.81 -12.44 4.44
CA HIS A 205 2.17 -11.15 5.03
C HIS A 205 2.75 -11.29 6.44
N ASN A 206 3.62 -10.34 6.80
CA ASN A 206 4.34 -10.35 8.07
C ASN A 206 3.80 -9.35 9.11
N PHE A 207 2.56 -8.85 9.03
CA PHE A 207 2.03 -7.89 10.01
C PHE A 207 2.23 -8.32 11.47
N LEU A 208 1.78 -9.54 11.81
CA LEU A 208 1.92 -10.07 13.17
C LEU A 208 3.39 -10.31 13.54
N SER A 209 4.24 -10.61 12.57
CA SER A 209 5.67 -10.82 12.75
C SER A 209 6.39 -9.49 13.01
N GLU A 210 6.03 -8.42 12.31
CA GLU A 210 6.59 -7.09 12.49
C GLU A 210 6.22 -6.48 13.84
N ASP A 211 4.94 -6.55 14.22
CA ASP A 211 4.49 -6.06 15.52
C ASP A 211 5.17 -6.80 16.67
N PHE A 212 5.34 -8.11 16.52
CA PHE A 212 6.05 -8.95 17.47
C PHE A 212 7.54 -8.56 17.57
N ILE A 213 8.22 -8.41 16.42
CA ILE A 213 9.61 -7.96 16.36
C ILE A 213 9.77 -6.60 17.04
N ARG A 214 8.86 -5.65 16.79
CA ARG A 214 8.86 -4.32 17.42
C ARG A 214 8.75 -4.41 18.94
N ARG A 215 7.79 -5.20 19.45
CA ARG A 215 7.61 -5.39 20.90
C ARG A 215 8.83 -6.03 21.55
N ILE A 216 9.42 -7.06 20.93
CA ILE A 216 10.62 -7.70 21.47
C ILE A 216 11.81 -6.77 21.42
N LYS A 217 11.98 -5.98 20.36
CA LYS A 217 13.04 -4.97 20.30
C LYS A 217 12.95 -4.00 21.49
N LEU A 218 11.75 -3.52 21.82
CA LEU A 218 11.55 -2.63 22.97
C LEU A 218 11.87 -3.29 24.33
N VAL A 219 11.55 -4.58 24.49
CA VAL A 219 11.87 -5.33 25.71
C VAL A 219 13.37 -5.63 25.79
N ALA A 220 13.96 -6.09 24.69
CA ALA A 220 15.36 -6.46 24.62
C ALA A 220 16.29 -5.23 24.71
N SER A 221 15.88 -4.06 24.19
CA SER A 221 16.63 -2.81 24.34
C SER A 221 16.65 -2.27 25.76
N LYS A 222 15.70 -2.67 26.62
CA LYS A 222 15.67 -2.31 28.05
C LYS A 222 16.38 -3.31 28.94
N SER A 223 16.47 -4.57 28.52
CA SER A 223 17.04 -5.65 29.32
C SER A 223 18.49 -5.97 28.97
N MET A 224 18.80 -6.18 27.69
CA MET A 224 20.14 -6.59 27.22
C MET A 224 20.48 -5.97 25.84
N PRO A 225 20.81 -4.66 25.79
CA PRO A 225 21.06 -3.95 24.52
C PRO A 225 22.16 -4.60 23.67
N ALA A 226 23.23 -5.09 24.30
CA ALA A 226 24.37 -5.72 23.63
C ALA A 226 23.99 -6.98 22.83
N PHE A 227 22.86 -7.62 23.15
CA PHE A 227 22.40 -8.86 22.52
C PHE A 227 21.05 -8.72 21.81
N LEU A 228 20.61 -7.48 21.54
CA LEU A 228 19.31 -7.16 20.94
C LEU A 228 18.96 -8.07 19.76
N SER A 229 19.86 -8.17 18.77
CA SER A 229 19.64 -8.96 17.55
C SER A 229 19.48 -10.45 17.85
N LYS A 230 20.29 -11.01 18.76
CA LYS A 230 20.21 -12.43 19.14
C LYS A 230 18.88 -12.75 19.84
N HIS A 231 18.44 -11.89 20.77
CA HIS A 231 17.17 -12.08 21.47
C HIS A 231 15.96 -11.96 20.54
N VAL A 232 15.96 -10.96 19.65
CA VAL A 232 14.90 -10.78 18.66
C VAL A 232 14.82 -12.00 17.75
N CYS A 233 15.94 -12.47 17.19
CA CYS A 233 15.95 -13.65 16.33
C CYS A 233 15.48 -14.90 17.07
N LEU A 234 15.99 -15.18 18.28
CA LEU A 234 15.58 -16.37 19.06
C LEU A 234 14.07 -16.37 19.34
N LYS A 235 13.53 -15.25 19.82
CA LYS A 235 12.10 -15.14 20.14
C LYS A 235 11.24 -15.20 18.89
N TYR A 236 11.69 -14.62 17.78
CA TYR A 236 11.04 -14.74 16.47
C TYR A 236 10.98 -16.19 15.97
N SER A 237 12.10 -16.91 16.03
CA SER A 237 12.15 -18.32 15.65
C SER A 237 11.21 -19.16 16.51
N LEU A 238 11.21 -18.97 17.84
CA LEU A 238 10.30 -19.67 18.75
C LEU A 238 8.83 -19.40 18.39
N GLN A 239 8.44 -18.14 18.21
CA GLN A 239 7.07 -17.77 17.86
C GLN A 239 6.65 -18.33 16.50
N THR A 240 7.55 -18.29 15.51
CA THR A 240 7.28 -18.80 14.17
C THR A 240 7.10 -20.31 14.20
N CYS A 241 8.03 -21.05 14.83
CA CYS A 241 7.94 -22.51 14.94
C CYS A 241 6.66 -22.97 15.67
N LEU A 242 6.21 -22.23 16.68
CA LEU A 242 4.97 -22.53 17.40
C LEU A 242 3.70 -22.32 16.54
N ARG A 243 3.71 -21.38 15.57
CA ARG A 243 2.57 -21.13 14.67
C ARG A 243 2.31 -22.29 13.69
N TRP A 244 3.34 -23.07 13.36
CA TRP A 244 3.26 -24.18 12.40
C TRP A 244 3.11 -25.55 13.08
N ARG A 245 2.91 -25.59 14.40
CA ARG A 245 2.81 -26.83 15.18
C ARG A 245 1.36 -27.29 15.45
N GLY A 246 0.37 -26.64 14.85
CA GLY A 246 -1.03 -27.03 14.84
C GLY A 246 -1.52 -27.25 13.42
#